data_AF-A0A846PJ08-F1
#
_entry.id   AF-A0A846PJ08-F1
#
_cell.length_a   1.000
_cell.length_b   1.000
_cell.length_c   1.000
_cell.angle_alpha   90.00
_cell.angle_beta   90.00
_cell.angle_gamma   90.00
#
_symmetry.space_group_name_H-M   'P 1'
#
loop_
_entity.id
_entity.type
_entity.pdbx_description
1 polymer ?
#
loop_
_entity_poly.entity_id
_entity_poly.type
_entity_poly.pdbx_seq_one_letter_code
_entity_poly.pdbx_strand_id
1 'polypeptide(L)'
;MGMLKALQEKSKSNRVFQKSLKSQARLFHKQRRKTARKLQNPRIRRISFHTLRHFKATMEYHKTKDILHVMKVLGHKNINNTLI
;
A
#
# COMPACT_ATOMS: atom_id res chain seq x y z
N MET A 1 13.54 7.01 -11.08
CA MET A 1 12.13 6.91 -11.54
C MET A 1 11.92 5.94 -12.72
N GLY A 2 12.78 4.94 -12.98
CA GLY A 2 12.71 4.15 -14.23
C GLY A 2 11.61 3.08 -14.31
N MET A 3 11.36 2.34 -13.23
CA MET A 3 10.44 1.18 -13.27
C MET A 3 8.97 1.57 -13.51
N LEU A 4 8.48 2.65 -12.88
CA LEU A 4 7.07 3.06 -13.00
C LEU A 4 6.75 3.62 -14.39
N LYS A 5 7.68 4.39 -14.97
CA LYS A 5 7.54 4.92 -16.34
C LYS A 5 7.46 3.79 -17.37
N ALA A 6 8.34 2.79 -17.24
CA ALA A 6 8.33 1.61 -18.11
C ALA A 6 7.04 0.76 -18.01
N LEU A 7 6.37 0.77 -16.85
CA LEU A 7 5.06 0.12 -16.68
C LEU A 7 3.93 0.92 -17.37
N GLN A 8 3.98 2.24 -17.30
CA GLN A 8 3.00 3.12 -17.95
C GLN A 8 3.13 3.07 -19.48
N GLU A 9 4.36 3.08 -20.01
CA GLU A 9 4.63 2.98 -21.45
C GLU A 9 4.08 1.69 -22.08
N LYS A 10 4.02 0.59 -21.31
CA LYS A 10 3.47 -0.71 -21.76
C LYS A 10 1.96 -0.85 -21.57
N SER A 11 1.32 0.10 -20.89
CA SER A 11 -0.10 0.00 -20.55
C SER A 11 -0.97 0.57 -21.67
N LYS A 12 -1.96 -0.20 -22.13
CA LYS A 12 -3.02 0.28 -23.04
C LYS A 12 -3.99 1.27 -22.37
N SER A 13 -3.90 1.43 -21.05
CA SER A 13 -4.77 2.30 -20.24
C SER A 13 -3.92 3.33 -19.50
N ASN A 14 -4.45 4.53 -19.26
CA ASN A 14 -3.76 5.59 -18.50
C ASN A 14 -3.66 5.31 -16.99
N ARG A 15 -3.56 4.04 -16.57
CA ARG A 15 -3.48 3.59 -15.18
C ARG A 15 -2.04 3.19 -14.87
N VAL A 16 -1.56 3.60 -13.69
CA VAL A 16 -0.24 3.20 -13.17
C VAL A 16 -0.12 1.67 -13.04
N PHE A 17 -1.18 1.01 -12.57
CA PHE A 17 -1.27 -0.44 -12.49
C PHE A 17 -2.42 -0.93 -13.38
N GLN A 18 -2.08 -1.61 -14.46
CA GLN A 18 -3.05 -2.02 -15.48
C GLN A 18 -3.95 -3.19 -15.04
N LYS A 19 -3.44 -4.11 -14.21
CA LYS A 19 -4.15 -5.33 -13.81
C LYS A 19 -5.38 -4.99 -12.95
N SER A 20 -6.43 -5.83 -13.00
CA SER A 20 -7.61 -5.66 -12.15
C SER A 20 -7.27 -5.76 -10.66
N LEU A 21 -8.10 -5.16 -9.79
CA LEU A 21 -7.91 -5.20 -8.33
C LEU A 21 -7.76 -6.64 -7.80
N LYS A 22 -8.58 -7.58 -8.32
CA LYS A 22 -8.50 -9.01 -7.98
C LYS A 22 -7.14 -9.60 -8.33
N SER A 23 -6.60 -9.23 -9.50
CA SER A 23 -5.28 -9.69 -9.95
C SER A 23 -4.15 -9.08 -9.11
N GLN A 24 -4.25 -7.79 -8.78
CA GLN A 24 -3.29 -7.09 -7.92
C GLN A 24 -3.24 -7.71 -6.52
N ALA A 25 -4.40 -7.99 -5.91
CA ALA A 25 -4.47 -8.64 -4.61
C ALA A 25 -3.81 -10.04 -4.65
N ARG A 26 -4.10 -10.85 -5.68
CA ARG A 26 -3.46 -12.16 -5.87
C ARG A 26 -1.94 -12.05 -6.00
N LEU A 27 -1.46 -11.11 -6.81
CA LEU A 27 -0.03 -10.87 -7.00
C LEU A 27 0.64 -10.44 -5.69
N PHE A 28 0.00 -9.56 -4.92
CA PHE A 28 0.47 -9.15 -3.60
C PHE A 28 0.61 -10.35 -2.65
N HIS A 29 -0.41 -11.22 -2.57
CA HIS A 29 -0.32 -12.44 -1.77
C HIS A 29 0.81 -13.38 -2.22
N LYS A 30 1.00 -13.55 -3.54
CA LYS A 30 2.08 -14.36 -4.10
C LYS A 30 3.45 -13.79 -3.73
N GLN A 31 3.63 -12.48 -3.89
CA GLN A 31 4.88 -11.80 -3.56
C GLN A 31 5.19 -11.91 -2.07
N ARG A 32 4.20 -11.67 -1.21
CA ARG A 32 4.33 -11.79 0.24
C ARG A 32 4.76 -13.20 0.67
N ARG A 33 4.18 -14.24 0.05
CA ARG A 33 4.59 -15.64 0.28
C ARG A 33 6.04 -15.89 -0.17
N LYS A 34 6.44 -15.38 -1.32
CA LYS A 34 7.82 -15.49 -1.83
C LYS A 34 8.81 -14.80 -0.89
N THR A 35 8.51 -13.57 -0.46
CA THR A 35 9.35 -12.82 0.48
C THR A 35 9.44 -13.50 1.84
N ALA A 36 8.33 -14.01 2.38
CA ALA A 36 8.32 -14.77 3.64
C ALA A 36 9.23 -16.00 3.59
N ARG A 37 9.22 -16.74 2.47
CA ARG A 37 10.11 -17.88 2.25
C ARG A 37 11.58 -17.44 2.12
N LYS A 38 11.85 -16.40 1.32
CA LYS A 38 13.20 -15.88 1.11
C LYS A 38 13.85 -15.39 2.40
N LEU A 39 13.10 -14.69 3.24
CA LEU A 39 13.58 -14.11 4.51
C LEU A 39 13.37 -15.03 5.71
N GLN A 40 12.87 -16.26 5.50
CA GLN A 40 12.52 -17.23 6.55
C GLN A 40 11.64 -16.66 7.67
N ASN A 41 10.84 -15.63 7.36
CA ASN A 41 10.02 -14.94 8.35
C ASN A 41 8.52 -15.13 8.04
N PRO A 42 7.81 -16.01 8.77
CA PRO A 42 6.40 -16.26 8.53
C PRO A 42 5.50 -15.05 8.85
N ARG A 43 5.95 -14.10 9.68
CA ARG A 43 5.17 -12.91 10.06
C ARG A 43 4.87 -12.00 8.87
N ILE A 44 5.72 -12.03 7.84
CA ILE A 44 5.50 -11.29 6.58
C ILE A 44 4.16 -11.68 5.96
N ARG A 45 3.69 -12.93 6.15
CA ARG A 45 2.38 -13.36 5.64
C ARG A 45 1.19 -12.62 6.25
N ARG A 46 1.35 -11.98 7.41
CA ARG A 46 0.31 -11.21 8.11
C ARG A 46 0.14 -9.79 7.57
N ILE A 47 1.11 -9.27 6.80
CA ILE A 47 1.05 -7.89 6.26
C ILE A 47 -0.05 -7.79 5.20
N SER A 48 -1.10 -7.01 5.49
CA SER A 48 -2.20 -6.74 4.54
C SER A 48 -2.09 -5.32 3.95
N PHE A 49 -2.95 -4.98 3.00
CA PHE A 49 -3.06 -3.59 2.52
C PHE A 49 -3.47 -2.63 3.65
N HIS A 50 -4.27 -3.08 4.61
CA HIS A 50 -4.60 -2.29 5.80
C HIS A 50 -3.37 -2.04 6.65
N THR A 51 -2.52 -3.05 6.86
CA THR A 51 -1.26 -2.88 7.60
C THR A 51 -0.37 -1.81 6.96
N LEU A 52 -0.26 -1.80 5.63
CA LEU A 52 0.50 -0.77 4.91
C LEU A 52 -0.13 0.62 5.05
N ARG A 53 -1.46 0.70 5.00
CA ARG A 53 -2.20 1.95 5.22
C ARG A 53 -1.97 2.51 6.63
N HIS A 54 -2.12 1.69 7.66
CA HIS A 54 -1.90 2.10 9.04
C HIS A 54 -0.44 2.49 9.28
N PHE A 55 0.52 1.74 8.72
CA PHE A 55 1.92 2.11 8.81
C PHE A 55 2.22 3.48 8.17
N LYS A 56 1.64 3.77 6.99
CA LYS A 56 1.76 5.10 6.40
C LYS A 56 1.13 6.18 7.30
N ALA A 57 -0.03 5.91 7.89
CA ALA A 57 -0.68 6.84 8.81
C ALA A 57 0.20 7.18 10.02
N THR A 58 0.77 6.17 10.68
CA THR A 58 1.64 6.35 11.85
C THR A 58 2.91 7.11 11.49
N MET A 59 3.51 6.80 10.33
CA MET A 59 4.71 7.50 9.87
C MET A 59 4.42 8.95 9.46
N GLU A 60 3.27 9.21 8.84
CA GLU A 60 2.88 10.58 8.48
C GLU A 60 2.60 11.41 9.73
N TYR A 61 1.86 10.86 10.69
CA TYR A 61 1.63 11.51 11.98
C TYR A 61 2.94 11.74 12.73
N HIS A 62 3.87 10.78 12.71
CA HIS A 62 5.18 10.96 13.31
C HIS A 62 5.95 12.13 12.70
N LYS A 63 5.84 12.32 11.37
CA LYS A 63 6.54 13.38 10.64
C LYS A 63 5.90 14.76 10.83
N THR A 64 4.58 14.87 10.73
CA THR A 64 3.89 16.17 10.73
C THR A 64 3.31 16.55 12.08
N LYS A 65 3.03 15.55 12.95
CA LYS A 65 2.25 15.68 14.19
C LYS A 65 0.85 16.25 14.00
N ASP A 66 0.36 16.31 12.76
CA ASP A 66 -0.96 16.84 12.39
C ASP A 66 -1.88 15.70 11.93
N ILE A 67 -2.89 15.40 12.74
CA ILE A 67 -3.86 14.33 12.46
C ILE A 67 -4.81 14.67 11.31
N LEU A 68 -5.11 15.95 11.07
CA LEU A 68 -5.94 16.38 9.94
C LEU A 68 -5.19 16.23 8.63
N HIS A 69 -3.87 16.47 8.64
CA HIS A 69 -3.02 16.14 7.51
C HIS A 69 -3.04 14.64 7.20
N VAL A 70 -2.90 13.78 8.21
CA VAL A 70 -2.99 12.32 8.03
C VAL A 70 -4.34 11.90 7.47
N MET A 71 -5.44 12.45 7.98
CA MET A 71 -6.79 12.19 7.48
C MET A 71 -6.91 12.51 5.98
N LYS A 72 -6.38 13.66 5.55
CA LYS A 72 -6.34 14.08 4.14
C LYS A 72 -5.51 13.13 3.28
N VAL A 73 -4.33 12.71 3.75
CA VAL A 73 -3.45 11.77 3.04
C VAL A 73 -4.10 10.39 2.88
N LEU A 74 -4.84 9.92 3.88
CA LEU A 74 -5.56 8.64 3.81
C LEU A 74 -6.85 8.71 2.99
N GLY A 75 -7.37 9.91 2.74
CA GLY A 75 -8.65 10.14 2.05
C GLY A 75 -9.86 9.77 2.91
N HIS A 76 -9.74 9.84 4.24
CA HIS A 76 -10.85 9.58 5.15
C HIS A 76 -11.79 10.79 5.22
N LYS A 77 -13.09 10.56 5.03
CA LYS A 77 -14.12 11.61 5.15
C LYS A 77 -14.44 11.97 6.61
N ASN A 78 -14.27 11.00 7.53
CA ASN A 78 -14.53 11.15 8.95
C ASN A 78 -13.23 10.90 9.73
N ILE A 79 -12.88 11.80 10.64
CA ILE A 79 -11.69 11.72 11.48
C ILE A 79 -11.69 10.49 12.39
N ASN A 80 -12.87 10.04 12.83
CA ASN A 80 -13.00 8.86 13.69
C ASN A 80 -12.36 7.63 13.06
N ASN A 81 -12.42 7.47 11.72
CA ASN A 81 -11.80 6.35 11.01
C ASN A 81 -10.26 6.39 11.02
N THR A 82 -9.67 7.51 11.41
CA THR A 82 -8.22 7.75 11.49
C THR A 82 -7.70 7.61 12.92
N LEU A 83 -8.57 7.73 13.92
CA LEU A 83 -8.27 7.54 15.34
C LEU A 83 -8.36 6.07 15.79
N ILE A 84 -8.70 5.15 14.87
CA ILE A 84 -8.78 3.70 15.09
C ILE A 84 -7.38 3.08 15.12
#